data_AF-A0A2P6PT26-F1
#
_entry.id   AF-A0A2P6PT26-F1
#
_cell.length_a   1.000
_cell.length_b   1.000
_cell.length_c   1.000
_cell.angle_alpha   90.00
_cell.angle_beta   90.00
_cell.angle_gamma   90.00
#
_symmetry.space_group_name_H-M   'P 1'
#
loop_
_entity.id
_entity.type
_entity.pdbx_description
1 polymer ?
#
loop_
_entity_poly.entity_id
_entity_poly.type
_entity_poly.pdbx_seq_one_letter_code
_entity_poly.pdbx_strand_id
1 'polypeptide(L)'
;MTTDATAIGSYSVWAIPPDDVSDRIKKVMLGLRDEFGGAPAEIEPHFPIVGSIRMTREDALNKLRTLIQSYPPGCISAFTARVDEIVARPFYYQCVCLRIHYSHQLKEISRCCSHKWGLRFPGVPYLSLLYGKLTEEERKKARDKVRGVYCI
;
A
#
# COMPACT_ATOMS: atom_id res chain seq x y z
N MET A 1 26.61 13.59 -6.35
CA MET A 1 26.68 12.39 -5.49
C MET A 1 26.32 11.19 -6.33
N THR A 2 27.33 10.45 -6.80
CA THR A 2 27.14 9.20 -7.54
C THR A 2 26.69 8.13 -6.55
N THR A 3 25.41 7.76 -6.59
CA THR A 3 24.92 6.57 -5.89
C THR A 3 25.71 5.36 -6.37
N ASP A 4 26.37 4.68 -5.44
CA ASP A 4 27.09 3.44 -5.71
C ASP A 4 26.12 2.41 -6.31
N ALA A 5 26.34 2.07 -7.58
CA ALA A 5 25.47 1.18 -8.35
C ALA A 5 25.35 -0.21 -7.71
N THR A 6 26.25 -0.57 -6.79
CA THR A 6 26.29 -1.85 -6.10
C THR A 6 25.56 -1.85 -4.75
N ALA A 7 25.12 -0.69 -4.25
CA ALA A 7 24.46 -0.60 -2.96
C ALA A 7 23.11 -1.34 -2.95
N ILE A 8 22.93 -2.26 -1.99
CA ILE A 8 21.68 -2.98 -1.78
C ILE A 8 20.67 -2.05 -1.08
N GLY A 9 19.55 -1.76 -1.76
CA GLY A 9 18.42 -1.02 -1.22
C GLY A 9 17.28 -1.92 -0.75
N SER A 10 16.27 -1.31 -0.12
CA SER A 10 14.99 -1.94 0.22
C SER A 10 13.89 -1.35 -0.66
N TYR A 11 13.13 -2.19 -1.34
CA TYR A 11 12.10 -1.78 -2.30
C TYR A 11 10.78 -2.48 -2.05
N SER A 12 9.73 -1.92 -2.63
CA SER A 12 8.37 -2.46 -2.64
C SER A 12 7.69 -2.12 -3.95
N VAL A 13 6.73 -2.95 -4.35
CA VAL A 13 5.82 -2.69 -5.47
C VAL A 13 4.46 -2.36 -4.88
N TRP A 14 3.93 -1.21 -5.25
CA TRP A 14 2.67 -0.69 -4.73
C TRP A 14 1.61 -0.66 -5.81
N ALA A 15 0.37 -0.93 -5.42
CA ALA A 15 -0.79 -0.53 -6.19
C ALA A 15 -1.20 0.88 -5.75
N ILE A 16 -1.39 1.75 -6.74
CA ILE A 16 -1.73 3.16 -6.55
C ILE A 16 -3.12 3.37 -7.17
N PRO A 17 -4.09 3.94 -6.43
CA PRO A 17 -5.40 4.29 -6.99
C PRO A 17 -5.29 5.39 -8.07
N PRO A 18 -6.27 5.49 -8.98
CA PRO A 18 -6.38 6.62 -9.91
C PRO A 18 -6.47 7.96 -9.18
N ASP A 19 -6.09 9.06 -9.86
CA ASP A 19 -5.93 10.40 -9.26
C ASP A 19 -7.18 10.88 -8.50
N ASP A 20 -8.38 10.70 -9.06
CA ASP A 20 -9.64 11.11 -8.44
C ASP A 20 -9.91 10.36 -7.12
N VAL A 21 -9.57 9.08 -7.06
CA VAL A 21 -9.68 8.26 -5.86
C VAL A 21 -8.59 8.64 -4.85
N SER A 22 -7.36 8.84 -5.33
CA SER A 22 -6.23 9.26 -4.51
C SER A 22 -6.49 10.61 -3.84
N ASP A 23 -7.08 11.58 -4.54
CA ASP A 23 -7.44 12.89 -3.98
C ASP A 23 -8.52 12.78 -2.89
N ARG A 24 -9.53 11.93 -3.09
CA ARG A 24 -10.53 11.63 -2.07
C ARG A 24 -9.90 11.02 -0.82
N ILE A 25 -9.00 10.06 -0.99
CA ILE A 25 -8.29 9.41 0.12
C ILE A 25 -7.37 10.42 0.84
N LYS A 26 -6.62 11.25 0.10
CA LYS A 26 -5.77 12.30 0.66
C LYS A 26 -6.56 13.25 1.55
N LYS A 27 -7.77 13.67 1.14
CA LYS A 27 -8.65 14.49 1.99
C LYS A 27 -8.99 13.80 3.32
N VAL A 28 -9.28 12.50 3.30
CA VAL A 28 -9.51 11.71 4.52
C VAL A 28 -8.25 11.64 5.38
N MET A 29 -7.08 11.38 4.78
CA MET A 29 -5.80 11.32 5.48
C MET A 29 -5.44 12.64 6.15
N LEU A 30 -5.64 13.77 5.45
CA LEU A 30 -5.43 15.12 5.98
C LEU A 30 -6.34 15.37 7.18
N GLY A 31 -7.66 15.11 7.05
CA GLY A 31 -8.61 15.32 8.14
C GLY A 31 -8.31 14.47 9.39
N LEU A 32 -7.91 13.20 9.20
CA LEU A 32 -7.49 12.35 10.31
C LEU A 32 -6.24 12.88 11.01
N ARG A 33 -5.24 13.31 10.24
CA ARG A 33 -4.00 13.84 10.80
C ARG A 33 -4.23 15.16 11.54
N ASP A 34 -5.06 16.04 11.00
CA ASP A 34 -5.34 17.33 11.62
C ASP A 34 -6.07 17.18 12.98
N GLU A 35 -6.89 16.13 13.14
CA GLU A 35 -7.63 15.84 14.38
C GLU A 35 -6.83 14.98 15.39
N PHE A 36 -6.13 13.95 14.91
CA PHE A 36 -5.49 12.94 15.78
C PHE A 36 -3.95 13.01 15.80
N GLY A 37 -3.35 13.95 15.08
CA GLY A 37 -1.91 13.98 14.83
C GLY A 37 -1.45 12.80 13.95
N GLY A 38 -0.15 12.53 13.90
CA GLY A 38 0.42 11.43 13.12
C GLY A 38 1.60 11.84 12.25
N ALA A 39 2.14 10.89 11.48
CA ALA A 39 3.21 11.18 10.52
C ALA A 39 2.70 12.11 9.40
N PRO A 40 3.59 12.85 8.70
CA PRO A 40 3.18 13.76 7.64
C PRO A 40 2.36 13.03 6.55
N ALA A 41 1.29 13.68 6.07
CA ALA A 41 0.36 13.06 5.10
C ALA A 41 0.86 13.17 3.65
N GLU A 42 2.17 13.34 3.46
CA GLU A 42 2.81 13.35 2.14
C GLU A 42 2.91 11.93 1.54
N ILE A 43 2.33 10.94 2.21
CA ILE A 43 2.29 9.56 1.73
C ILE A 43 1.22 9.47 0.64
N GLU A 44 1.64 9.14 -0.57
CA GLU A 44 0.73 8.84 -1.66
C GLU A 44 -0.18 7.66 -1.26
N PRO A 45 -1.52 7.71 -1.46
CA PRO A 45 -2.40 6.58 -1.20
C PRO A 45 -1.94 5.34 -1.96
N HIS A 46 -1.60 4.29 -1.24
CA HIS A 46 -1.14 3.05 -1.84
C HIS A 46 -1.36 1.86 -0.91
N PHE A 47 -1.31 0.65 -1.48
CA PHE A 47 -1.08 -0.55 -0.70
C PHE A 47 -0.01 -1.43 -1.35
N PRO A 48 0.86 -2.08 -0.56
CA PRO A 48 1.91 -2.92 -1.10
C PRO A 48 1.33 -4.22 -1.69
N ILE A 49 1.71 -4.51 -2.93
CA ILE A 49 1.54 -5.82 -3.55
C ILE A 49 2.63 -6.76 -3.05
N VAL A 50 3.88 -6.29 -3.06
CA VAL A 50 5.03 -6.97 -2.43
C VAL A 50 5.95 -5.92 -1.81
N GLY A 51 6.68 -6.31 -0.77
CA GLY A 51 7.63 -5.44 -0.07
C GLY A 51 8.87 -6.20 0.37
N SER A 52 9.77 -5.50 1.06
CA SER A 52 11.02 -6.07 1.58
C SER A 52 11.92 -6.69 0.51
N ILE A 53 11.87 -6.13 -0.71
CA ILE A 53 12.73 -6.53 -1.82
C ILE A 53 14.14 -5.98 -1.53
N ARG A 54 15.14 -6.85 -1.40
CA ARG A 54 16.54 -6.46 -1.15
C ARG A 54 17.41 -6.79 -2.36
N MET A 55 17.89 -5.77 -3.06
CA MET A 55 18.79 -5.90 -4.21
C MET A 55 19.35 -4.53 -4.61
N THR A 56 20.18 -4.49 -5.65
CA THR A 56 20.62 -3.22 -6.25
C THR A 56 19.42 -2.50 -6.89
N ARG A 57 19.54 -1.17 -7.07
CA ARG A 57 18.51 -0.38 -7.76
C ARG A 57 18.25 -0.88 -9.18
N GLU A 58 19.33 -1.21 -9.88
CA GLU A 58 19.27 -1.66 -11.26
C GLU A 58 18.53 -3.00 -11.39
N ASP A 59 18.85 -3.97 -10.53
CA ASP A 59 18.15 -5.27 -10.51
C ASP A 59 16.67 -5.13 -10.19
N ALA A 60 16.31 -4.24 -9.25
CA ALA A 60 14.91 -3.98 -8.90
C ALA A 60 14.13 -3.44 -10.10
N LEU A 61 14.69 -2.45 -10.80
CA LEU A 61 14.06 -1.86 -11.99
C LEU A 61 13.99 -2.85 -13.15
N ASN A 62 15.05 -3.63 -13.39
CA ASN A 62 15.08 -4.62 -14.46
C ASN A 62 14.05 -5.72 -14.23
N LYS A 63 13.96 -6.26 -13.00
CA LYS A 63 12.91 -7.23 -12.65
C LYS A 63 11.51 -6.66 -12.81
N LEU A 64 11.27 -5.41 -12.40
CA LEU A 64 9.97 -4.76 -12.58
C LEU A 64 9.61 -4.60 -14.06
N ARG A 65 10.55 -4.11 -14.89
CA ARG A 65 10.35 -3.96 -16.34
C ARG A 65 10.01 -5.29 -17.00
N THR A 66 10.78 -6.35 -16.70
CA THR A 66 10.50 -7.68 -17.23
C THR A 66 9.14 -8.21 -16.75
N LEU A 67 8.69 -7.87 -15.53
CA LEU A 67 7.38 -8.29 -15.04
C LEU A 67 6.23 -7.59 -15.78
N ILE A 68 6.40 -6.30 -16.10
CA ILE A 68 5.44 -5.54 -16.90
C ILE A 68 5.42 -6.05 -18.36
N GLN A 69 6.57 -6.46 -18.89
CA GLN A 69 6.74 -6.91 -20.28
C GLN A 69 6.55 -8.42 -20.49
N SER A 70 6.46 -9.23 -19.42
CA SER A 70 6.45 -10.70 -19.54
C SER A 70 5.20 -11.23 -20.24
N TYR A 71 5.39 -12.31 -21.02
CA TYR A 71 4.33 -13.01 -21.75
C TYR A 71 3.73 -14.17 -20.92
N PRO A 72 2.40 -14.41 -20.98
CA PRO A 72 1.42 -13.59 -21.69
C PRO A 72 1.32 -12.18 -21.07
N PRO A 73 1.18 -11.12 -21.89
CA PRO A 73 0.97 -9.77 -21.39
C PRO A 73 -0.28 -9.79 -20.52
N GLY A 74 -0.14 -9.53 -19.22
CA GLY A 74 -1.29 -9.55 -18.31
C GLY A 74 -1.06 -9.98 -16.86
N CYS A 75 0.11 -10.50 -16.46
CA CYS A 75 0.35 -10.83 -15.03
C CYS A 75 0.18 -9.59 -14.12
N ILE A 76 0.47 -8.39 -14.64
CA ILE A 76 0.14 -7.12 -14.02
C ILE A 76 -0.66 -6.30 -15.01
N SER A 77 -1.94 -6.10 -14.70
CA SER A 77 -2.85 -5.20 -15.38
C SER A 77 -3.56 -4.33 -14.34
N ALA A 78 -4.18 -3.23 -14.78
CA ALA A 78 -5.08 -2.48 -13.92
C ALA A 78 -6.18 -3.41 -13.41
N PHE A 79 -6.53 -3.29 -12.13
CA PHE A 79 -7.53 -4.13 -11.49
C PHE A 79 -8.42 -3.28 -10.58
N THR A 80 -9.63 -3.77 -10.32
CA THR A 80 -10.52 -3.14 -9.36
C THR A 80 -10.22 -3.67 -7.97
N ALA A 81 -9.85 -2.79 -7.05
CA ALA A 81 -9.74 -3.08 -5.63
C ALA A 81 -11.04 -2.68 -4.92
N ARG A 82 -11.55 -3.55 -4.06
CA ARG A 82 -12.70 -3.26 -3.20
C ARG A 82 -12.22 -3.11 -1.75
N VAL A 83 -12.79 -2.18 -1.00
CA VAL A 83 -12.60 -2.09 0.45
C VAL A 83 -13.57 -3.03 1.14
N ASP A 84 -13.07 -3.93 1.98
CA ASP A 84 -13.91 -4.80 2.81
C ASP A 84 -14.33 -4.08 4.10
N GLU A 85 -13.38 -3.40 4.74
CA GLU A 85 -13.59 -2.77 6.05
C GLU A 85 -12.56 -1.68 6.33
N ILE A 86 -12.93 -0.75 7.21
CA ILE A 86 -11.99 0.18 7.83
C ILE A 86 -11.56 -0.42 9.16
N VAL A 87 -10.25 -0.56 9.36
CA VAL A 87 -9.63 -1.20 10.53
C VAL A 87 -8.76 -0.23 11.31
N ALA A 88 -8.65 -0.52 12.61
CA ALA A 88 -7.77 0.12 13.56
C ALA A 88 -6.75 -0.92 14.04
N ARG A 89 -5.44 -0.74 13.80
CA ARG A 89 -4.42 -1.71 14.24
C ARG A 89 -3.32 -1.06 15.10
N PRO A 90 -2.67 -1.82 16.01
CA PRO A 90 -1.67 -1.28 16.92
C PRO A 90 -0.27 -1.10 16.29
N PHE A 91 -0.18 -1.03 14.96
CA PHE A 91 1.09 -0.87 14.25
C PHE A 91 1.20 0.55 13.70
N TYR A 92 2.38 1.15 13.80
CA TYR A 92 2.62 2.53 13.40
C TYR A 92 2.16 2.83 11.96
N TYR A 93 2.53 1.99 10.99
CA TYR A 93 2.16 2.14 9.58
C TYR A 93 0.73 1.67 9.28
N GLN A 94 0.02 1.11 10.25
CA GLN A 94 -1.33 0.56 10.07
C GLN A 94 -2.29 1.07 11.14
N CYS A 95 -2.13 2.31 11.59
CA CYS A 95 -2.92 2.84 12.70
C CYS A 95 -4.41 2.85 12.35
N VAL A 96 -4.77 3.49 11.23
CA VAL A 96 -6.10 3.39 10.61
C VAL A 96 -5.91 3.03 9.16
N CYS A 97 -6.60 1.99 8.66
CA CYS A 97 -6.42 1.48 7.30
C CYS A 97 -7.73 1.06 6.65
N LEU A 98 -7.73 1.02 5.32
CA LEU A 98 -8.68 0.26 4.52
C LEU A 98 -8.14 -1.16 4.33
N ARG A 99 -8.90 -2.18 4.74
CA ARG A 99 -8.62 -3.57 4.37
C ARG A 99 -9.14 -3.80 2.96
N ILE A 100 -8.25 -4.17 2.05
CA ILE A 100 -8.60 -4.42 0.66
C ILE A 100 -9.04 -5.88 0.49
N HIS A 101 -10.16 -6.07 -0.19
CA HIS A 101 -10.70 -7.36 -0.56
C HIS A 101 -9.67 -8.15 -1.37
N TYR A 102 -9.27 -9.32 -0.87
CA TYR A 102 -8.24 -10.12 -1.54
C TYR A 102 -8.84 -10.97 -2.67
N SER A 103 -9.23 -10.29 -3.75
CA SER A 103 -9.84 -10.90 -4.94
C SER A 103 -8.92 -11.93 -5.60
N HIS A 104 -9.49 -12.79 -6.46
CA HIS A 104 -8.70 -13.75 -7.25
C HIS A 104 -7.62 -13.06 -8.08
N GLN A 105 -7.99 -11.99 -8.79
CA GLN A 105 -7.06 -11.21 -9.60
C GLN A 105 -5.90 -10.63 -8.75
N LEU A 106 -6.21 -10.07 -7.58
CA LEU A 106 -5.17 -9.52 -6.69
C LEU A 106 -4.26 -10.63 -6.15
N LYS A 107 -4.79 -11.83 -5.88
CA LYS A 107 -3.97 -12.99 -5.50
C LYS A 107 -3.03 -13.41 -6.62
N GLU A 108 -3.50 -13.43 -7.86
CA GLU A 108 -2.67 -13.78 -9.02
C GLU A 108 -1.56 -12.76 -9.24
N ILE A 109 -1.88 -11.46 -9.19
CA ILE A 109 -0.90 -10.38 -9.29
C ILE A 109 0.16 -10.51 -8.17
N SER A 110 -0.27 -10.65 -6.91
CA SER A 110 0.63 -10.87 -5.78
C SER A 110 1.50 -12.11 -5.98
N ARG A 111 0.97 -13.18 -6.57
CA ARG A 111 1.71 -14.43 -6.84
C ARG A 111 2.77 -14.21 -7.91
N CYS A 112 2.41 -13.58 -9.03
CA CYS A 112 3.35 -13.24 -10.11
C CYS A 112 4.49 -12.37 -9.55
N CYS A 113 4.16 -11.34 -8.77
CA CYS A 113 5.13 -10.49 -8.09
C CYS A 113 6.02 -11.28 -7.13
N SER A 114 5.45 -11.97 -6.16
CA SER A 114 6.21 -12.76 -5.18
C SER A 114 7.17 -13.74 -5.84
N HIS A 115 6.73 -14.43 -6.90
CA HIS A 115 7.58 -15.33 -7.67
C HIS A 115 8.76 -14.58 -8.33
N LYS A 116 8.52 -13.43 -8.95
CA LYS A 116 9.55 -12.62 -9.61
C LYS A 116 10.69 -12.19 -8.67
N TRP A 117 10.34 -11.89 -7.42
CA TRP A 117 11.27 -11.43 -6.39
C TRP A 117 11.70 -12.52 -5.39
N GLY A 118 11.25 -13.77 -5.55
CA GLY A 118 11.59 -14.87 -4.64
C GLY A 118 11.05 -14.67 -3.21
N LEU A 119 9.94 -13.95 -3.08
CA LEU A 119 9.34 -13.59 -1.80
C LEU A 119 8.19 -14.53 -1.44
N ARG A 120 7.92 -14.67 -0.14
CA ARG A 120 6.69 -15.31 0.32
C ARG A 120 5.47 -14.48 -0.08
N PHE A 121 4.35 -15.18 -0.27
CA PHE A 121 3.09 -14.55 -0.61
C PHE A 121 2.66 -13.59 0.50
N PRO A 122 2.28 -12.34 0.18
CA PRO A 122 1.91 -11.37 1.20
C PRO A 122 0.56 -11.72 1.80
N GLY A 123 0.38 -11.30 3.06
CA GLY A 123 -0.91 -11.35 3.74
C GLY A 123 -1.93 -10.38 3.13
N VAL A 124 -3.06 -10.19 3.83
CA VAL A 124 -4.13 -9.30 3.38
C VAL A 124 -3.60 -7.88 3.11
N PRO A 125 -3.95 -7.26 1.97
CA PRO A 125 -3.48 -5.91 1.65
C PRO A 125 -4.23 -4.84 2.46
N TYR A 126 -3.48 -3.83 2.92
CA TYR A 126 -4.01 -2.68 3.63
C TYR A 126 -3.51 -1.40 2.99
N LEU A 127 -4.43 -0.47 2.72
CA LEU A 127 -4.10 0.92 2.38
C LEU A 127 -4.19 1.74 3.67
N SER A 128 -3.11 2.42 4.03
CA SER A 128 -3.08 3.18 5.26
C SER A 128 -3.68 4.57 5.10
N LEU A 129 -4.52 4.95 6.05
CA LEU A 129 -5.12 6.29 6.15
C LEU A 129 -4.41 7.16 7.19
N LEU A 130 -3.79 6.54 8.19
CA LEU A 130 -3.08 7.24 9.25
C LEU A 130 -1.88 6.44 9.73
N TYR A 131 -0.70 7.07 9.72
CA TYR A 131 0.47 6.59 10.43
C TYR A 131 0.56 7.28 11.78
N GLY A 132 0.74 6.52 12.85
CA GLY A 132 0.81 7.11 14.18
C GLY A 132 0.84 6.09 15.31
N LYS A 133 1.31 6.56 16.47
CA LYS A 133 1.23 5.84 17.74
C LYS A 133 0.08 6.41 18.57
N LEU A 134 -1.14 6.02 18.22
CA LEU A 134 -2.34 6.39 18.96
C LEU A 134 -2.61 5.35 20.04
N THR A 135 -3.24 5.78 21.13
CA THR A 135 -3.86 4.87 22.09
C THR A 135 -4.97 4.04 21.41
N GLU A 136 -5.39 2.94 22.03
CA GLU A 136 -6.48 2.12 21.49
C GLU A 136 -7.78 2.93 21.31
N GLU A 137 -8.09 3.79 22.28
CA GLU A 137 -9.31 4.60 22.27
C GLU A 137 -9.28 5.69 21.20
N GLU A 138 -8.16 6.42 21.06
CA GLU A 138 -7.99 7.38 19.96
C GLU A 138 -8.09 6.69 18.59
N ARG A 139 -7.49 5.51 18.45
CA ARG A 139 -7.51 4.76 17.20
C ARG A 139 -8.91 4.25 16.84
N LYS A 140 -9.71 3.83 17.83
CA LYS A 140 -11.14 3.47 17.62
C LYS A 140 -11.93 4.69 17.17
N LYS A 141 -11.77 5.84 17.83
CA LYS A 141 -12.43 7.10 17.44
C LYS A 141 -12.06 7.52 16.01
N ALA A 142 -10.77 7.47 15.66
CA ALA A 142 -10.30 7.79 14.33
C ALA A 142 -10.91 6.87 13.26
N ARG A 143 -10.98 5.56 13.50
CA ARG A 143 -11.66 4.60 12.61
C ARG A 143 -13.15 4.92 12.46
N ASP A 144 -13.84 5.20 13.56
CA ASP A 144 -15.29 5.42 13.56
C ASP A 144 -15.67 6.74 12.88
N LYS A 145 -14.79 7.74 12.95
CA LYS A 145 -14.90 8.98 12.15
C LYS A 145 -14.92 8.67 10.65
N VAL A 146 -14.00 7.83 10.17
CA VAL A 146 -13.98 7.47 8.74
C VAL A 146 -15.27 6.74 8.36
N ARG A 147 -15.75 5.81 9.20
CA ARG A 147 -17.01 5.08 8.98
C ARG A 147 -18.24 5.99 8.96
N GLY A 148 -18.28 7.01 9.80
CA GLY A 148 -19.44 7.91 9.95
C GLY A 148 -19.47 9.08 8.97
N VAL A 149 -18.33 9.45 8.36
CA VAL A 149 -18.21 10.65 7.53
C VAL A 149 -18.01 10.31 6.04
N TYR A 150 -17.47 9.13 5.71
CA TYR A 150 -17.06 8.82 4.35
C TYR A 150 -17.55 7.44 3.90
N CYS A 151 -18.55 7.41 3.01
CA CYS A 151 -18.69 6.29 2.07
C CYS A 151 -17.53 6.40 1.06
N ILE A 152 -16.38 5.82 1.39
CA ILE A 152 -15.24 5.70 0.48
C ILE A 152 -15.55 4.63 -0.55
#